data_AF-A0A4R4MM93-F1
#
_entry.id   AF-A0A4R4MM93-F1
#
_cell.length_a   1.000
_cell.length_b   1.000
_cell.length_c   1.000
_cell.angle_alpha   90.00
_cell.angle_beta   90.00
_cell.angle_gamma   90.00
#
_symmetry.space_group_name_H-M   'P 1'
#
loop_
_entity.id
_entity.type
_entity.pdbx_description
1 polymer ?
#
loop_
_entity_poly.entity_id
_entity_poly.type
_entity_poly.pdbx_seq_one_letter_code
_entity_poly.pdbx_strand_id
1 'polypeptide(L)'
;MLFRREVLEGIAEGRIDRVFRVWAKPPVRAGSTQRTWAGIIVIDSVTSVTPEEITEEDAHRSGFKNREALLTALSKSTKQGGYHRVLVGQHCPRSTTEHDLPRTPTQL
;
A
#
# COMPACT_ATOMS: atom_id res chain seq x y z
N MET A 1 -8.05 -7.10 -0.86
CA MET A 1 -7.03 -7.66 0.04
C MET A 1 -7.44 -7.38 1.48
N LEU A 2 -6.91 -8.10 2.47
CA LEU A 2 -7.13 -7.78 3.89
C LEU A 2 -5.81 -7.30 4.49
N PHE A 3 -5.83 -6.08 5.04
CA PHE A 3 -4.72 -5.52 5.80
C PHE A 3 -5.02 -5.65 7.28
N ARG A 4 -3.99 -5.95 8.08
CA ARG A 4 -4.10 -5.88 9.54
C ARG A 4 -4.17 -4.41 9.95
N ARG A 5 -4.80 -4.13 11.10
CA ARG A 5 -4.94 -2.77 11.63
C ARG A 5 -3.59 -2.06 11.80
N GLU A 6 -2.59 -2.77 12.33
CA GLU A 6 -1.21 -2.27 12.51
C GLU A 6 -0.58 -1.78 11.18
N VAL A 7 -0.86 -2.48 10.08
CA VAL A 7 -0.36 -2.12 8.75
C VAL A 7 -1.10 -0.90 8.22
N LEU A 8 -2.42 -0.84 8.41
CA LEU A 8 -3.24 0.30 8.00
C LEU A 8 -2.83 1.59 8.73
N GLU A 9 -2.56 1.49 10.02
CA GLU A 9 -2.08 2.61 10.84
C GLU A 9 -0.70 3.08 10.36
N GLY A 10 0.24 2.15 10.15
CA GLY A 10 1.55 2.48 9.58
C GLY A 10 1.48 3.09 8.18
N ILE A 11 0.52 2.70 7.34
CA ILE A 11 0.28 3.33 6.03
C ILE A 11 -0.29 4.74 6.21
N ALA A 12 -1.22 4.93 7.14
CA ALA A 12 -1.81 6.24 7.44
C ALA A 12 -0.76 7.24 7.98
N GLU A 13 0.19 6.76 8.78
CA GLU A 13 1.32 7.55 9.27
C GLU A 13 2.46 7.73 8.24
N GLY A 14 2.38 7.07 7.07
CA GLY A 14 3.44 7.09 6.06
C GLY A 14 4.71 6.30 6.45
N ARG A 15 4.65 5.51 7.53
CA ARG A 15 5.73 4.59 7.94
C ARG A 15 5.82 3.37 7.02
N ILE A 16 4.68 2.94 6.48
CA ILE A 16 4.56 1.78 5.58
C ILE A 16 4.10 2.25 4.20
N ASP A 17 4.91 2.03 3.18
CA ASP A 17 4.58 2.30 1.77
C ASP A 17 4.51 1.05 0.91
N ARG A 18 4.90 -0.12 1.44
CA ARG A 18 4.94 -1.36 0.68
C ARG A 18 4.54 -2.56 1.53
N VAL A 19 3.94 -3.55 0.88
CA VAL A 19 3.58 -4.82 1.53
C VAL A 19 3.97 -6.00 0.66
N PHE A 20 4.33 -7.10 1.31
CA PHE A 20 4.68 -8.35 0.64
C PHE A 20 3.60 -9.40 0.83
N ARG A 21 3.30 -10.13 -0.25
CA ARG A 21 2.32 -11.22 -0.28
C ARG A 21 2.77 -12.35 -1.19
N VAL A 22 2.35 -13.56 -0.85
CA VAL A 22 2.54 -14.75 -1.68
C VAL A 22 1.27 -15.01 -2.47
N TRP A 23 1.37 -14.99 -3.80
CA TRP A 23 0.25 -15.22 -4.72
C TRP A 23 0.69 -16.01 -5.96
N ALA A 24 -0.16 -16.97 -6.37
CA ALA A 24 -0.06 -17.58 -7.70
C ALA A 24 -0.44 -16.58 -8.80
N LYS A 25 -1.53 -15.83 -8.58
CA LYS A 25 -1.98 -14.75 -9.46
C LYS A 25 -2.43 -13.56 -8.60
N PRO A 26 -1.86 -12.36 -8.77
CA PRO A 26 -2.23 -11.20 -7.96
C PRO A 26 -3.70 -10.84 -8.20
N PRO A 27 -4.54 -10.76 -7.14
CA PRO A 27 -5.96 -10.42 -7.26
C PRO A 27 -6.22 -8.91 -7.38
N VAL A 28 -5.16 -8.10 -7.35
CA VAL A 28 -5.20 -6.63 -7.43
C VAL A 28 -4.36 -6.16 -8.61
N ARG A 29 -4.71 -4.99 -9.15
CA ARG A 29 -3.96 -4.33 -10.24
C ARG A 29 -3.41 -3.00 -9.73
N ALA A 30 -2.32 -2.54 -10.34
CA ALA A 30 -1.85 -1.16 -10.20
C ALA A 30 -3.00 -0.17 -10.50
N GLY A 31 -3.05 0.92 -9.76
CA GLY A 31 -4.13 1.93 -9.82
C GLY A 31 -5.44 1.53 -9.14
N SER A 32 -5.56 0.31 -8.60
CA SER A 32 -6.77 -0.10 -7.89
C SER A 32 -6.85 0.57 -6.51
N THR A 33 -8.04 0.92 -6.06
CA THR A 33 -8.26 1.48 -4.72
C THR A 33 -8.97 0.49 -3.81
N GLN A 34 -8.63 0.52 -2.53
CA GLN A 34 -9.27 -0.28 -1.49
C GLN A 34 -9.76 0.63 -0.36
N ARG A 35 -11.07 0.59 -0.09
CA ARG A 35 -11.66 1.27 1.05
C ARG A 35 -11.38 0.47 2.32
N THR A 36 -10.79 1.13 3.31
CA THR A 36 -10.44 0.55 4.61
C THR A 36 -10.93 1.46 5.73
N TRP A 37 -10.81 1.02 6.98
CA TRP A 37 -11.18 1.85 8.12
C TRP A 37 -10.29 3.11 8.21
N ALA A 38 -9.02 3.00 7.82
CA ALA A 38 -8.04 4.08 7.83
C ALA A 38 -8.12 4.99 6.58
N GLY A 39 -9.21 4.91 5.80
CA GLY A 39 -9.39 5.67 4.57
C GLY A 39 -9.21 4.83 3.30
N ILE A 40 -8.97 5.52 2.18
CA ILE A 40 -8.81 4.91 0.86
C ILE A 40 -7.33 4.67 0.61
N ILE A 41 -6.96 3.42 0.37
CA ILE A 41 -5.59 3.03 0.00
C ILE A 41 -5.54 2.82 -1.51
N VAL A 42 -4.55 3.41 -2.17
CA VAL A 42 -4.24 3.19 -3.58
C VAL A 42 -3.15 2.12 -3.67
N ILE A 43 -3.36 1.14 -4.52
CA ILE A 43 -2.32 0.22 -4.96
C ILE A 43 -1.56 0.90 -6.08
N ASP A 44 -0.35 1.37 -5.83
CA ASP A 44 0.48 2.03 -6.83
C ASP A 44 0.99 1.01 -7.85
N SER A 45 1.65 -0.04 -7.36
CA SER A 45 2.32 -1.02 -8.21
C SER A 45 2.25 -2.42 -7.60
N VAL A 46 2.26 -3.46 -8.45
CA VAL A 46 2.34 -4.87 -8.06
C VAL A 46 3.45 -5.52 -8.88
N THR A 47 4.53 -5.94 -8.22
CA THR A 47 5.72 -6.47 -8.87
C THR A 47 6.08 -7.82 -8.28
N SER A 48 6.29 -8.82 -9.13
CA SER A 48 6.86 -10.12 -8.72
C SER A 48 8.31 -9.92 -8.32
N VAL A 49 8.72 -10.46 -7.17
CA VAL A 49 10.08 -10.35 -6.65
C VAL A 49 10.58 -11.70 -6.17
N THR A 50 11.90 -11.91 -6.19
CA THR A 50 12.53 -13.05 -5.52
C THR A 50 12.92 -12.68 -4.07
N PRO A 51 13.13 -13.66 -3.17
CA PRO A 51 13.58 -13.36 -1.81
C PRO A 51 14.95 -12.66 -1.77
N GLU A 52 15.75 -12.76 -2.82
CA GLU A 52 17.06 -12.11 -2.98
C GLU A 52 16.92 -10.60 -3.25
N GLU A 53 15.86 -10.20 -3.97
CA GLU A 53 15.56 -8.79 -4.26
C GLU A 53 14.95 -8.04 -3.07
N ILE A 54 14.49 -8.75 -2.03
CA ILE A 54 13.93 -8.15 -0.83
C ILE A 54 15.06 -7.61 0.04
N THR A 55 15.13 -6.29 0.21
CA THR A 55 16.16 -5.62 0.99
C THR A 55 15.76 -5.44 2.47
N GLU A 56 16.69 -4.96 3.30
CA GLU A 56 16.36 -4.54 4.68
C GLU A 56 15.45 -3.31 4.71
N GLU A 57 15.66 -2.35 3.80
CA GLU A 57 14.78 -1.19 3.68
C GLU A 57 13.35 -1.64 3.37
N ASP A 58 13.18 -2.63 2.49
CA ASP A 58 11.87 -3.19 2.19
C ASP A 58 11.17 -3.77 3.43
N ALA A 59 11.94 -4.40 4.32
CA ALA A 59 11.41 -4.90 5.58
C ALA A 59 10.96 -3.74 6.49
N HIS A 60 11.79 -2.73 6.68
CA HIS A 60 11.45 -1.56 7.50
C HIS A 60 10.21 -0.83 6.97
N ARG A 61 10.17 -0.57 5.65
CA ARG A 61 9.07 0.10 4.97
C ARG A 61 7.82 -0.76 4.81
N SER A 62 7.87 -2.03 5.20
CA SER A 62 6.70 -2.91 5.32
C SER A 62 6.29 -3.19 6.77
N GLY A 63 6.95 -2.53 7.74
CA GLY A 63 6.63 -2.64 9.17
C GLY A 63 7.35 -3.79 9.89
N PHE A 64 8.33 -4.44 9.26
CA PHE A 64 9.16 -5.48 9.86
C PHE A 64 10.45 -4.90 10.44
N LYS A 65 11.00 -5.59 11.43
CA LYS A 65 12.25 -5.18 12.09
C LYS A 65 13.49 -5.40 11.22
N ASN A 66 13.50 -6.45 10.40
CA ASN A 66 14.61 -6.82 9.53
C ASN A 66 14.13 -7.72 8.37
N ARG A 67 15.01 -7.92 7.38
CA ARG A 67 14.75 -8.77 6.20
C ARG A 67 14.37 -10.20 6.58
N GLU A 68 15.04 -10.78 7.57
CA GLU A 68 14.78 -12.16 8.00
C GLU A 68 13.37 -12.34 8.58
N ALA A 69 12.88 -11.38 9.38
CA ALA A 69 11.51 -11.42 9.91
C ALA A 69 10.46 -11.33 8.79
N LEU A 70 10.71 -10.51 7.76
CA LEU A 70 9.86 -10.43 6.59
C LEU A 70 9.84 -11.75 5.82
N LEU A 71 11.00 -12.32 5.49
CA LEU A 71 11.11 -13.61 4.79
C LEU A 71 10.46 -14.74 5.59
N THR A 72 10.66 -14.78 6.91
CA THR A 72 10.03 -15.76 7.81
C THR A 72 8.50 -15.61 7.84
N ALA A 73 7.99 -14.38 7.77
CA ALA A 73 6.55 -14.15 7.69
C ALA A 73 5.97 -14.60 6.35
N LEU A 74 6.73 -14.45 5.26
CA LEU A 74 6.32 -14.89 3.92
C LEU A 74 6.39 -16.41 3.77
N SER A 75 7.41 -17.07 4.32
CA SER A 75 7.57 -18.52 4.26
C SER A 75 6.50 -19.28 5.05
N LYS A 76 5.88 -18.65 6.05
CA LYS A 76 4.72 -19.20 6.77
C LYS A 76 3.43 -19.24 5.95
N SER A 77 3.41 -18.63 4.75
CA SER A 77 2.21 -18.63 3.93
C SER A 77 1.98 -20.00 3.28
N THR A 78 0.82 -20.62 3.53
CA THR A 78 0.42 -21.90 2.91
C THR A 78 0.01 -21.76 1.44
N LYS A 79 0.09 -20.55 0.88
CA LYS A 79 -0.30 -20.28 -0.50
C LYS A 79 0.83 -20.65 -1.44
N GLN A 80 0.47 -21.38 -2.50
CA GLN A 80 1.37 -21.66 -3.61
C GLN A 80 1.47 -20.41 -4.50
N GLY A 81 2.69 -20.04 -4.91
CA GLY A 81 2.93 -18.90 -5.79
C GLY A 81 4.24 -18.16 -5.54
N GLY A 82 4.44 -17.06 -6.26
CA GLY A 82 5.61 -16.19 -6.11
C GLY A 82 5.41 -15.12 -5.03
N TYR A 83 6.50 -14.48 -4.64
CA TYR A 83 6.46 -13.29 -3.80
C TYR A 83 6.14 -12.07 -4.66
N HIS A 84 5.26 -11.21 -4.15
CA HIS A 84 4.88 -9.97 -4.79
C HIS A 84 5.10 -8.81 -3.82
N ARG A 85 5.80 -7.78 -4.29
CA ARG A 85 5.88 -6.47 -3.65
C ARG A 85 4.74 -5.61 -4.17
N VAL A 86 3.96 -5.07 -3.26
CA VAL A 86 2.84 -4.19 -3.57
C VAL A 86 3.11 -2.83 -2.96
N LEU A 87 3.31 -1.82 -3.80
CA LEU A 87 3.42 -0.44 -3.36
C LEU A 87 2.03 0.11 -3.05
N VAL A 88 1.89 0.75 -1.90
CA VAL A 88 0.62 1.25 -1.38
C VAL A 88 0.80 2.67 -0.87
N GLY A 89 -0.18 3.51 -1.13
CA GLY A 89 -0.24 4.86 -0.61
C GLY A 89 -1.62 5.17 -0.06
N GLN A 90 -1.70 6.13 0.85
CA GLN A 90 -2.98 6.76 1.13
C GLN A 90 -3.40 7.56 -0.11
N HIS A 91 -4.66 7.42 -0.52
CA HIS A 91 -5.25 8.41 -1.40
C HIS A 91 -5.38 9.69 -0.57
N CYS A 92 -4.38 10.55 -0.62
CA CYS A 92 -4.53 11.91 -0.13
C CYS A 92 -5.61 12.55 -1.02
N PRO A 93 -6.82 12.85 -0.52
CA PRO A 93 -7.76 13.61 -1.31
C PRO A 93 -7.06 14.93 -1.61
N ARG A 94 -6.83 15.19 -2.90
CA ARG A 94 -6.21 16.43 -3.39
C ARG A 94 -6.76 17.58 -2.55
N SER A 95 -5.91 18.22 -1.74
CA SER A 95 -6.24 19.47 -1.09
C SER A 95 -6.42 20.49 -2.20
N THR A 96 -7.63 20.64 -2.71
CA THR A 96 -8.00 21.88 -3.40
C THR A 96 -8.02 22.96 -2.32
N THR A 97 -6.85 23.54 -2.05
CA THR A 97 -6.76 24.87 -1.49
C THR A 97 -6.85 25.83 -2.67
N GLU A 98 -8.05 26.00 -3.22
CA GLU A 98 -8.47 27.22 -3.91
C GLU A 98 -9.48 27.85 -2.96
N HIS A 99 -9.02 28.66 -2.01
CA HIS A 99 -8.95 30.12 -2.13
C HIS A 99 -10.29 30.71 -2.60
N ASP A 100 -11.09 31.10 -1.61
CA ASP A 100 -11.83 32.37 -1.56
C ASP A 100 -12.35 32.97 -2.91
N LEU A 101 -13.65 32.70 -3.20
CA LEU A 101 -14.75 33.54 -3.77
C LEU A 101 -14.46 34.73 -4.75
N PRO A 102 -15.44 35.20 -5.59
CA PRO A 102 -16.88 35.07 -5.41
C PRO A 102 -17.68 34.56 -6.63
N ARG A 103 -18.89 34.07 -6.30
CA ARG A 103 -19.98 33.95 -7.26
C ARG A 103 -20.41 35.33 -7.72
N THR A 104 -20.19 35.66 -8.99
CA THR A 104 -20.96 36.71 -9.67
C THR A 104 -22.17 36.09 -10.35
N PRO A 105 -23.41 36.47 -9.98
CA PRO A 105 -24.54 36.29 -10.85
C PRO A 105 -24.57 37.45 -11.86
N THR A 106 -24.24 37.18 -13.12
CA THR A 106 -24.59 38.12 -14.20
C THR A 106 -25.83 37.60 -14.89
N GLN A 107 -26.94 38.19 -14.46
CA GLN A 107 -28.20 38.25 -15.19
C GLN A 107 -28.03 39.20 -16.37
N LEU A 108 -28.42 38.77 -17.57
CA LEU A 108 -29.17 39.54 -18.59
C LEU A 108 -29.58 38.63 -19.74
#